data_AF-A0A959EM30-F1
#
_entry.id   AF-A0A959EM30-F1
#
_cell.length_a   1.000
_cell.length_b   1.000
_cell.length_c   1.000
_cell.angle_alpha   90.00
_cell.angle_beta   90.00
_cell.angle_gamma   90.00
#
_symmetry.space_group_name_H-M   'P 1'
#
loop_
_entity.id
_entity.type
_entity.pdbx_description
1 polymer ?
#
loop_
_entity_poly.entity_id
_entity_poly.type
_entity_poly.pdbx_seq_one_letter_code
_entity_poly.pdbx_strand_id
1 'polypeptide(L)'
;RMALLKATGIDIGHYRRLRPSIILQLLGEQVLAADRPLALDAYLWHYAREAGKELVGIETFAEQLELLQSLPVEPQVRSLAAVARNFASFRRQLMHLAACYEKGDLQRLYQLSRRQAGGARKSLLLERNRIMAERLDPLLRNHSLFA
;
A
#
# COMPACT_ATOMS: atom_id res chain seq x y z
N ARG A 1 7.83 -3.05 21.84
CA ARG A 1 7.43 -1.66 22.18
C ARG A 1 8.62 -0.70 22.11
N MET A 2 9.64 -0.82 22.98
CA MET A 2 10.83 0.08 22.93
C MET A 2 11.62 0.01 21.62
N ALA A 3 11.76 -1.16 20.99
CA ALA A 3 12.55 -1.29 19.76
C ALA A 3 11.94 -0.53 18.56
N LEU A 4 10.62 -0.60 18.38
CA LEU A 4 9.90 0.15 17.35
C LEU A 4 9.94 1.65 17.61
N LEU A 5 9.61 2.08 18.84
CA LEU A 5 9.64 3.49 19.22
C LEU A 5 11.03 4.11 18.98
N LYS A 6 12.11 3.39 19.34
CA LYS A 6 13.48 3.85 19.06
C LYS A 6 13.82 3.91 17.57
N ALA A 7 13.27 3.00 16.77
CA ALA A 7 13.60 2.89 15.36
C ALA A 7 12.76 3.81 14.46
N THR A 8 11.55 4.17 14.87
CA THR A 8 10.58 4.91 14.04
C THR A 8 10.05 6.18 14.67
N GLY A 9 10.29 6.40 15.97
CA GLY A 9 9.65 7.49 16.73
C GLY A 9 8.16 7.26 17.03
N ILE A 10 7.56 6.16 16.58
CA ILE A 10 6.13 5.87 16.78
C ILE A 10 5.91 5.04 18.04
N ASP A 11 5.14 5.57 19.01
CA ASP A 11 4.56 4.73 20.07
C ASP A 11 3.28 4.06 19.55
N ILE A 12 3.43 2.80 19.13
CA ILE A 12 2.31 1.93 18.73
C ILE A 12 1.23 1.78 19.81
N GLY A 13 1.53 2.11 21.07
CA GLY A 13 0.58 2.14 22.18
C GLY A 13 -0.59 3.11 21.98
N HIS A 14 -0.40 4.19 21.21
CA HIS A 14 -1.48 5.14 20.87
C HIS A 14 -2.46 4.57 19.83
N TYR A 15 -2.06 3.52 19.11
CA TYR A 15 -2.80 2.93 18.00
C TYR A 15 -3.44 1.59 18.35
N ARG A 16 -3.61 1.28 19.65
CA ARG A 16 -4.16 -0.02 20.11
C ARG A 16 -5.57 -0.33 19.60
N ARG A 17 -6.33 0.68 19.15
CA ARG A 17 -7.66 0.52 18.55
C ARG A 17 -7.63 0.34 17.03
N LEU A 18 -6.48 0.56 16.40
CA LEU A 18 -6.33 0.37 14.96
C LEU A 18 -6.05 -1.09 14.64
N ARG A 19 -6.48 -1.52 13.45
CA ARG A 19 -6.12 -2.83 12.92
C ARG A 19 -4.61 -2.91 12.70
N PRO A 20 -3.97 -4.08 12.91
CA PRO A 20 -2.53 -4.22 12.73
C PRO A 20 -2.05 -3.89 11.32
N SER A 21 -2.87 -4.10 10.29
CA SER A 21 -2.58 -3.68 8.91
C SER A 21 -2.38 -2.17 8.77
N ILE A 22 -3.18 -1.34 9.44
CA ILE A 22 -3.06 0.12 9.41
C ILE A 22 -1.74 0.55 10.07
N ILE A 23 -1.37 -0.08 11.19
CA ILE A 23 -0.09 0.20 11.86
C ILE A 23 1.08 -0.17 10.95
N LEU A 24 1.01 -1.32 10.28
CA LEU A 24 2.02 -1.73 9.30
C LEU A 24 2.15 -0.74 8.13
N GLN A 25 1.02 -0.22 7.64
CA GLN A 25 1.02 0.77 6.58
C GLN A 25 1.70 2.08 7.02
N LEU A 26 1.35 2.61 8.21
CA LEU A 26 1.98 3.80 8.78
C LEU A 26 3.50 3.62 8.96
N LEU A 27 3.95 2.44 9.41
CA LEU A 27 5.37 2.14 9.54
C LEU A 27 6.07 2.10 8.18
N GLY A 28 5.41 1.57 7.14
CA GLY A 28 5.93 1.55 5.78
C GLY A 28 6.03 2.96 5.18
N GLU A 29 4.99 3.78 5.35
CA GLU A 29 4.96 5.17 4.92
C GLU A 29 6.09 5.97 5.57
N GLN A 30 6.33 5.83 6.87
CA GLN A 30 7.46 6.50 7.55
C GLN A 30 8.83 6.11 6.96
N VAL A 31 9.01 4.84 6.58
CA VAL A 31 10.25 4.38 5.95
C VAL A 31 10.44 5.02 4.58
N LEU A 32 9.37 5.13 3.79
CA LEU A 32 9.41 5.65 2.43
C LEU A 32 9.46 7.19 2.38
N ALA A 33 8.77 7.86 3.30
CA ALA A 33 8.67 9.32 3.38
C ALA A 33 10.01 9.99 3.64
N ALA A 34 10.98 9.28 4.24
CA ALA A 34 12.34 9.77 4.44
C ALA A 34 13.05 10.14 3.11
N ASP A 35 12.74 9.43 2.03
CA ASP A 35 13.34 9.65 0.70
C ASP A 35 12.33 10.19 -0.33
N ARG A 36 11.03 9.89 -0.17
CA ARG A 36 9.96 10.24 -1.12
C ARG A 36 8.74 10.76 -0.35
N PRO A 37 8.61 12.07 -0.11
CA PRO A 37 7.62 12.64 0.81
C PRO A 37 6.19 12.54 0.30
N LEU A 38 5.99 12.37 -1.01
CA LEU A 38 4.67 12.24 -1.63
C LEU A 38 4.57 10.93 -2.41
N ALA A 39 3.49 10.18 -2.18
CA ALA A 39 3.17 9.00 -2.97
C ALA A 39 2.87 9.41 -4.43
N LEU A 40 3.26 8.56 -5.39
CA LEU A 40 3.07 8.85 -6.81
C LEU A 40 1.60 9.15 -7.15
N ASP A 41 0.66 8.33 -6.65
CA ASP A 41 -0.77 8.51 -6.91
C ASP A 41 -1.28 9.87 -6.39
N ALA A 42 -0.80 10.31 -5.23
CA ALA A 42 -1.14 11.62 -4.68
C ALA A 42 -0.56 12.76 -5.52
N TYR A 43 0.68 12.60 -5.99
CA TYR A 43 1.30 13.56 -6.93
C TYR A 43 0.50 13.65 -8.23
N LEU A 44 0.18 12.52 -8.86
CA LEU A 44 -0.58 12.47 -10.11
C LEU A 44 -1.98 13.07 -9.95
N TRP A 45 -2.64 12.80 -8.82
CA TRP A 45 -3.93 13.38 -8.48
C TRP A 45 -3.86 14.91 -8.37
N HIS A 46 -2.87 15.44 -7.63
CA HIS A 46 -2.68 16.88 -7.50
C HIS A 46 -2.35 17.53 -8.84
N TYR A 47 -1.44 16.93 -9.62
CA TYR A 47 -1.09 17.40 -10.94
C TYR A 47 -2.30 17.43 -11.88
N ALA A 48 -3.11 16.38 -11.90
CA ALA A 48 -4.32 16.31 -12.73
C ALA A 48 -5.34 17.39 -12.33
N ARG A 49 -5.53 17.62 -11.03
CA ARG A 49 -6.39 18.68 -10.49
C ARG A 49 -5.92 20.07 -10.92
N GLU A 50 -4.63 20.35 -10.81
CA GLU A 50 -4.04 21.64 -11.20
C GLU A 50 -4.10 21.87 -12.71
N ALA A 51 -3.99 20.79 -13.50
CA ALA A 51 -4.16 20.83 -14.94
C ALA A 51 -5.63 20.90 -15.39
N GLY A 52 -6.60 21.02 -14.47
CA GLY A 52 -8.03 21.09 -14.78
C GLY A 52 -8.60 19.81 -15.42
N LYS A 53 -7.97 18.66 -15.19
CA LYS A 53 -8.47 17.36 -15.68
C LYS A 53 -9.65 16.89 -14.84
N GLU A 54 -10.56 16.16 -15.48
CA GLU A 54 -11.59 15.43 -14.76
C GLU A 54 -10.95 14.35 -13.88
N LEU A 55 -11.41 14.27 -12.62
CA LEU A 55 -10.91 13.32 -11.63
C LEU A 55 -11.98 12.29 -11.35
N VAL A 56 -11.68 11.02 -11.65
CA VAL A 56 -12.60 9.90 -11.48
C VAL A 56 -11.97 8.85 -10.58
N GLY A 57 -12.73 8.35 -9.61
CA GLY A 57 -12.33 7.23 -8.77
C GLY A 57 -12.74 5.89 -9.37
N ILE A 58 -11.81 4.94 -9.42
CA ILE A 58 -12.09 3.54 -9.84
C ILE A 58 -12.50 2.62 -8.67
N GLU A 59 -12.30 3.09 -7.44
CA GLU A 59 -12.67 2.41 -6.20
C GLU A 59 -13.40 3.38 -5.27
N THR A 60 -14.28 2.87 -4.43
CA THR A 60 -14.91 3.66 -3.37
C THR A 60 -14.23 3.43 -2.02
N PHE A 61 -14.33 4.42 -1.13
CA PHE A 61 -13.81 4.29 0.23
C PHE A 61 -14.48 3.14 1.00
N ALA A 62 -15.80 2.96 0.84
CA ALA A 62 -16.54 1.89 1.50
C ALA A 62 -16.04 0.51 1.10
N GLU A 63 -15.81 0.27 -0.20
CA GLU A 63 -15.27 -1.01 -0.71
C GLU A 63 -13.88 -1.31 -0.14
N GLN A 64 -13.00 -0.30 -0.08
CA GLN A 64 -11.68 -0.46 0.54
C GLN A 64 -11.80 -0.82 2.02
N LEU A 65 -12.68 -0.14 2.75
CA LEU A 65 -12.87 -0.36 4.17
C LEU A 65 -13.43 -1.76 4.46
N GLU A 66 -14.46 -2.17 3.74
CA GLU A 66 -15.06 -3.51 3.84
C GLU A 66 -14.06 -4.61 3.51
N LEU A 67 -13.28 -4.43 2.45
CA LEU A 67 -12.21 -5.36 2.10
C LEU A 67 -11.19 -5.49 3.24
N LEU A 68 -10.68 -4.36 3.76
CA LEU A 68 -9.73 -4.36 4.88
C LEU A 68 -10.34 -5.00 6.13
N GLN A 69 -11.66 -4.85 6.33
CA GLN A 69 -12.40 -5.46 7.43
C GLN A 69 -12.53 -6.97 7.28
N SER A 70 -12.68 -7.47 6.05
CA SER A 70 -12.82 -8.90 5.72
C SER A 70 -11.53 -9.71 5.93
N LEU A 71 -10.36 -9.06 5.95
CA LEU A 71 -9.08 -9.75 6.10
C LEU A 71 -8.92 -10.32 7.52
N PRO A 72 -8.45 -11.58 7.67
CA PRO A 72 -8.15 -12.18 8.96
C PRO A 72 -7.13 -11.36 9.75
N VAL A 73 -7.33 -11.23 11.05
CA VAL A 73 -6.49 -10.37 11.92
C VAL A 73 -5.22 -11.10 12.34
N GLU A 74 -5.26 -12.41 12.55
CA GLU A 74 -4.14 -13.22 13.05
C GLU A 74 -2.88 -13.11 12.18
N PRO A 75 -2.95 -13.21 10.84
CA PRO A 75 -1.79 -12.98 9.98
C PRO A 75 -1.24 -11.56 10.09
N GLN A 76 -2.10 -10.56 10.31
CA GLN A 76 -1.68 -9.16 10.45
C GLN A 76 -0.91 -8.96 11.77
N VAL A 77 -1.39 -9.55 12.87
CA VAL A 77 -0.69 -9.53 14.17
C VAL A 77 0.68 -10.20 14.06
N ARG A 78 0.77 -11.37 13.41
CA ARG A 78 2.06 -12.05 13.20
C ARG A 78 3.03 -11.19 12.40
N SER A 79 2.53 -10.53 11.34
CA SER A 79 3.34 -9.64 10.50
C SER A 79 3.84 -8.43 11.30
N LEU A 80 2.97 -7.77 12.07
CA LEU A 80 3.34 -6.65 12.93
C LEU A 80 4.35 -7.08 14.01
N ALA A 81 4.18 -8.25 14.62
CA ALA A 81 5.13 -8.79 15.58
C ALA A 81 6.51 -9.08 14.94
N ALA A 82 6.54 -9.60 13.70
CA ALA A 82 7.78 -9.84 12.97
C ALA A 82 8.51 -8.51 12.67
N VAL A 83 7.79 -7.49 12.21
CA VAL A 83 8.33 -6.13 12.01
C VAL A 83 8.86 -5.55 13.32
N ALA A 84 8.11 -5.72 14.42
CA ALA A 84 8.52 -5.24 15.74
C ALA A 84 9.81 -5.90 16.26
N ARG A 85 10.05 -7.17 15.93
CA ARG A 85 11.27 -7.90 16.30
C ARG A 85 12.47 -7.53 15.43
N ASN A 86 12.25 -7.24 14.15
CA ASN A 86 13.34 -6.95 13.22
C ASN A 86 12.95 -5.84 12.22
N PHE A 87 12.87 -4.62 12.73
CA PHE A 87 12.51 -3.46 11.92
C PHE A 87 13.54 -3.14 10.83
N ALA A 88 14.84 -3.35 11.11
CA ALA A 88 15.89 -3.13 10.13
C ALA A 88 15.74 -4.04 8.89
N SER A 89 15.32 -5.30 9.08
CA SER A 89 15.00 -6.20 7.98
C SER A 89 13.79 -5.71 7.17
N PHE A 90 12.72 -5.28 7.85
CA PHE A 90 11.54 -4.69 7.21
C PHE A 90 11.91 -3.48 6.35
N ARG A 91 12.68 -2.53 6.91
CA ARG A 91 13.19 -1.36 6.19
C ARG A 91 13.97 -1.76 4.94
N ARG A 92 14.93 -2.69 5.05
CA ARG A 92 15.72 -3.17 3.90
C ARG A 92 14.86 -3.79 2.81
N GLN A 93 13.87 -4.61 3.17
CA GLN A 93 12.97 -5.24 2.20
C GLN A 93 12.11 -4.20 1.47
N LEU A 94 11.59 -3.21 2.20
CA LEU A 94 10.77 -2.15 1.63
C LEU A 94 11.60 -1.25 0.68
N MET A 95 12.81 -0.88 1.07
CA MET A 95 13.73 -0.11 0.20
C MET A 95 14.14 -0.90 -1.04
N HIS A 96 14.33 -2.22 -0.93
CA HIS A 96 14.59 -3.06 -2.10
C HIS A 96 13.40 -3.08 -3.06
N LEU A 97 12.18 -3.14 -2.54
CA LEU A 97 10.96 -3.07 -3.35
C LEU A 97 10.86 -1.73 -4.09
N ALA A 98 11.12 -0.61 -3.40
CA ALA A 98 11.14 0.71 -4.00
C ALA A 98 12.21 0.82 -5.11
N ALA A 99 13.42 0.32 -4.87
CA ALA A 99 14.48 0.32 -5.88
C ALA A 99 14.15 -0.54 -7.11
N CYS A 100 13.44 -1.67 -6.93
CA CYS A 100 12.94 -2.46 -8.06
C CYS A 100 11.87 -1.70 -8.86
N TYR A 101 10.98 -1.00 -8.17
CA TYR A 101 9.95 -0.17 -8.79
C TYR A 101 10.57 0.96 -9.64
N GLU A 102 11.54 1.70 -9.09
CA GLU A 102 12.24 2.78 -9.80
C GLU A 102 13.00 2.29 -11.04
N LYS A 103 13.57 1.08 -10.97
CA LYS A 103 14.27 0.48 -12.10
C LYS A 103 13.34 -0.11 -13.16
N GLY A 104 12.03 -0.14 -12.90
CA GLY A 104 11.06 -0.80 -13.79
C GLY A 104 11.23 -2.32 -13.87
N ASP A 105 11.83 -2.97 -12.86
CA ASP A 105 11.99 -4.42 -12.82
C ASP A 105 10.67 -5.09 -12.39
N LEU A 106 9.71 -5.12 -13.33
CA LEU A 106 8.35 -5.59 -13.09
C LEU A 106 8.30 -7.06 -12.69
N GLN A 107 9.18 -7.90 -13.25
CA GLN A 107 9.21 -9.32 -12.93
C GLN A 107 9.64 -9.54 -11.48
N ARG A 108 10.70 -8.85 -11.04
CA ARG A 108 11.17 -8.94 -9.66
C ARG A 108 10.15 -8.35 -8.68
N LEU A 109 9.58 -7.20 -9.03
CA LEU A 109 8.54 -6.54 -8.24
C LEU A 109 7.34 -7.47 -8.03
N TYR A 110 6.89 -8.14 -9.09
CA TYR A 110 5.80 -9.11 -9.02
C TYR A 110 6.14 -10.30 -8.12
N GLN A 111 7.33 -10.88 -8.24
CA GLN A 111 7.76 -12.01 -7.40
C GLN A 111 7.79 -11.64 -5.91
N LEU A 112 8.33 -10.46 -5.59
CA LEU A 112 8.41 -9.95 -4.22
C LEU A 112 7.02 -9.66 -3.65
N SER A 113 6.17 -8.96 -4.41
CA SER A 113 4.81 -8.60 -4.01
C SER A 113 3.93 -9.83 -3.82
N ARG A 114 4.07 -10.83 -4.69
CA ARG A 114 3.33 -12.10 -4.59
C ARG A 114 3.65 -12.86 -3.31
N ARG A 115 4.92 -12.87 -2.89
CA ARG A 115 5.33 -13.54 -1.63
C ARG A 115 4.76 -12.81 -0.40
N GLN A 116 4.73 -11.48 -0.42
CA GLN A 116 4.22 -10.67 0.69
C GLN A 116 2.70 -10.74 0.84
N ALA A 117 1.95 -10.74 -0.28
CA ALA A 117 0.48 -10.79 -0.25
C ALA A 117 -0.08 -12.10 0.34
N GLY A 118 0.68 -13.20 0.27
CA GLY A 118 0.32 -14.49 0.87
C GLY A 118 -1.12 -14.93 0.55
N GLY A 119 -1.85 -15.38 1.58
CA GLY A 119 -3.25 -15.82 1.44
C GLY A 119 -4.24 -14.70 1.09
N ALA A 120 -3.89 -13.43 1.29
CA ALA A 120 -4.74 -12.28 0.96
C ALA A 120 -4.63 -11.88 -0.53
N ARG A 121 -3.74 -12.52 -1.31
CA ARG A 121 -3.51 -12.18 -2.72
C ARG A 121 -4.78 -12.17 -3.58
N LYS A 122 -5.68 -13.13 -3.37
CA LYS A 122 -6.91 -13.24 -4.18
C LYS A 122 -7.78 -12.00 -4.01
N SER A 123 -8.05 -11.61 -2.77
CA SER A 123 -8.93 -10.49 -2.44
C SER A 123 -8.25 -9.13 -2.63
N LEU A 124 -6.97 -8.99 -2.24
CA LEU A 124 -6.24 -7.72 -2.31
C LEU A 124 -5.73 -7.34 -3.71
N LEU A 125 -5.60 -8.30 -4.63
CA LEU A 125 -5.03 -8.04 -5.95
C LEU A 125 -5.93 -8.54 -7.07
N LEU A 126 -6.23 -9.83 -7.13
CA LEU A 126 -6.87 -10.40 -8.32
C LEU A 126 -8.32 -9.92 -8.50
N GLU A 127 -9.13 -10.03 -7.45
CA GLU A 127 -10.55 -9.66 -7.52
C GLU A 127 -10.73 -8.15 -7.67
N ARG A 128 -9.97 -7.36 -6.90
CA ARG A 128 -9.95 -5.90 -7.04
C ARG A 128 -9.54 -5.45 -8.43
N ASN A 129 -8.43 -5.99 -8.96
CA ASN A 129 -7.96 -5.57 -10.27
C ASN A 129 -8.96 -5.92 -11.38
N ARG A 130 -9.72 -7.02 -11.23
CA ARG A 130 -10.82 -7.35 -12.13
C ARG A 130 -11.90 -6.26 -12.10
N ILE A 131 -12.36 -5.86 -10.90
CA ILE A 131 -13.36 -4.80 -10.73
C ILE A 131 -12.85 -3.45 -11.26
N MET A 132 -11.60 -3.10 -10.99
CA MET A 132 -10.97 -1.88 -11.53
C MET A 132 -10.96 -1.90 -13.06
N ALA A 133 -10.57 -3.03 -13.68
CA ALA A 133 -10.53 -3.16 -15.13
C ALA A 133 -11.92 -3.03 -15.76
N GLU A 134 -12.95 -3.61 -15.14
CA GLU A 134 -14.35 -3.48 -15.58
C GLU A 134 -14.86 -2.04 -15.51
N ARG A 135 -14.42 -1.28 -14.51
CA ARG A 135 -14.75 0.16 -14.37
C ARG A 135 -13.97 1.03 -15.33
N LEU A 136 -12.73 0.64 -15.66
CA LEU A 136 -11.88 1.36 -16.59
C LEU A 136 -12.31 1.16 -18.06
N ASP A 137 -12.84 0.01 -18.45
CA ASP A 137 -13.24 -0.28 -19.84
C ASP A 137 -14.14 0.79 -20.49
N PRO A 138 -15.26 1.22 -19.87
CA PRO A 138 -16.09 2.28 -20.46
C PRO A 138 -15.38 3.66 -20.47
N LEU A 139 -14.48 3.92 -19.52
CA LEU A 139 -13.72 5.19 -19.47
C LEU A 139 -12.69 5.25 -20.61
N LEU A 140 -11.96 4.16 -20.83
CA LEU A 140 -10.94 4.03 -21.89
C LEU A 140 -11.51 4.13 -23.30
N ARG A 141 -12.76 3.70 -23.52
CA ARG A 141 -13.42 3.79 -24.83
C ARG A 141 -13.81 5.22 -25.22
N ASN A 142 -14.11 6.05 -24.23
CA ASN A 142 -14.66 7.39 -24.44
C ASN A 142 -13.63 8.50 -24.19
N HIS A 143 -12.57 8.21 -23.45
CA HIS A 143 -11.58 9.20 -23.02
C HIS A 143 -10.16 8.63 -23.02
N SER A 144 -9.18 9.47 -23.33
CA SER A 144 -7.79 9.20 -23.00
C SER A 144 -7.57 9.40 -21.49
N LEU A 145 -6.97 8.43 -20.81
CA LEU A 145 -6.74 8.51 -19.37
C LEU A 145 -5.32 8.96 -19.05
N PHE A 146 -5.18 9.71 -17.96
CA PHE A 146 -3.91 10.04 -17.33
C PHE A 146 -3.88 9.30 -15.98
N ALA A 147 -3.08 8.24 -15.91
CA ALA A 147 -3.00 7.32 -14.79
C ALA A 147 -1.57 6.81 -14.62
#